data_AF-A0AB34TAP7-F1
#
_entry.id   AF-A0AB34TAP7-F1
#
_cell.length_a   1.000
_cell.length_b   1.000
_cell.length_c   1.000
_cell.angle_alpha   90.00
_cell.angle_beta   90.00
_cell.angle_gamma   90.00
#
_symmetry.space_group_name_H-M   'P 1'
#
loop_
_entity.id
_entity.type
_entity.pdbx_description
1 polymer ?
#
loop_
_entity_poly.entity_id
_entity_poly.type
_entity_poly.pdbx_seq_one_letter_code
_entity_poly.pdbx_strand_id
1 'polypeptide(L)'
;MQTHAYRREEATGMTDDMNAQLTAAGNEMSASFLAAKKRSDETLAKLKANPGKFTMLTGDRPTGRLHLGHFFGSIRERVAMQNLGVNTNIIIADYQVITDRDTTEHIDDNVLNLVLDYMAAGIDPEKTMIFTHSAVPAENQLMLPFLSLVTEAELHRNPTVKSEMESSGHALTGLLLTYPVHQACDILFCKANVVPIGKDNLPHVEITRTIARRFNERYAKKNPVFPEPAAILSEAPEIPGLDGRKMSKSYGNSIMLGATAEETAKLIKKSPTDSERTITFDPVNRPQVSALLTTAGLVTGRDPSEIAAEIGNAGAGALKKYVIDSVNEFLAPHRERRAELAKDMDSVRDILHDGNARANAIANQTLDEVREAMGMHYDR
;
A
#
# COMPACT_ATOMS: atom_id res chain seq x y z
N MET A 1 -43.39 -40.60 -44.08
CA MET A 1 -42.04 -40.93 -43.59
C MET A 1 -41.53 -39.77 -42.74
N GLN A 2 -41.54 -39.97 -41.42
CA GLN A 2 -40.48 -39.62 -40.45
C GLN A 2 -39.36 -38.68 -40.97
N THR A 3 -38.97 -37.58 -40.32
CA THR A 3 -38.56 -37.50 -38.91
C THR A 3 -38.25 -36.05 -38.47
N HIS A 4 -38.55 -35.79 -37.19
CA HIS A 4 -37.90 -34.93 -36.19
C HIS A 4 -37.85 -33.40 -36.30
N ALA A 5 -38.76 -32.79 -35.55
CA ALA A 5 -38.49 -31.64 -34.69
C ALA A 5 -37.59 -32.03 -33.49
N TYR A 6 -36.63 -31.16 -33.13
CA TYR A 6 -36.12 -31.04 -31.77
C TYR A 6 -35.71 -29.58 -31.48
N ARG A 7 -36.17 -29.08 -30.33
CA ARG A 7 -35.70 -27.92 -29.55
C ARG A 7 -34.15 -27.94 -29.42
N ARG A 8 -33.44 -26.86 -29.11
CA ARG A 8 -33.57 -26.06 -27.87
C ARG A 8 -32.60 -24.87 -27.88
N GLU A 9 -32.98 -23.85 -27.12
CA GLU A 9 -32.12 -22.79 -26.57
C GLU A 9 -30.81 -23.36 -26.00
N GLU A 10 -29.70 -22.63 -26.17
CA GLU A 10 -28.56 -22.50 -25.24
C GLU A 10 -27.37 -21.85 -25.99
N ALA A 11 -27.33 -20.52 -26.01
CA ALA A 11 -26.15 -19.76 -26.48
C ALA A 11 -25.84 -18.56 -25.57
N THR A 12 -26.31 -18.58 -24.32
CA THR A 12 -26.08 -17.52 -23.32
C THR A 12 -25.61 -18.04 -21.96
N GLY A 13 -25.27 -19.33 -21.83
CA GLY A 13 -24.91 -19.95 -20.54
C GLY A 13 -23.42 -20.10 -20.24
N MET A 14 -22.51 -19.87 -21.20
CA MET A 14 -21.10 -20.28 -21.05
C MET A 14 -20.14 -19.21 -20.51
N THR A 15 -20.55 -17.95 -20.37
CA THR A 15 -19.72 -16.88 -19.77
C THR A 15 -20.05 -16.63 -18.31
N ASP A 16 -21.28 -16.92 -17.87
CA ASP A 16 -21.71 -16.68 -16.49
C ASP A 16 -21.27 -17.80 -15.55
N ASP A 17 -21.21 -19.06 -16.00
CA ASP A 17 -20.79 -20.19 -15.15
C ASP A 17 -19.30 -20.18 -14.80
N MET A 18 -18.44 -19.65 -15.68
CA MET A 18 -17.01 -19.46 -15.38
C MET A 18 -16.79 -18.33 -14.36
N ASN A 19 -17.64 -17.30 -14.37
CA ASN A 19 -17.65 -16.25 -13.36
C ASN A 19 -18.29 -16.73 -12.04
N ALA A 20 -19.25 -17.66 -12.09
CA ALA A 20 -19.92 -18.19 -10.92
C ALA A 20 -19.09 -19.23 -10.15
N GLN A 21 -18.12 -19.91 -10.77
CA GLN A 21 -17.29 -20.92 -10.08
C GLN A 21 -16.04 -20.33 -9.38
N LEU A 22 -15.68 -19.08 -9.66
CA LEU A 22 -14.64 -18.34 -8.93
C LEU A 22 -15.13 -17.75 -7.58
N THR A 23 -16.43 -17.83 -7.28
CA THR A 23 -17.01 -17.28 -6.03
C THR A 23 -17.02 -18.25 -4.86
N ALA A 24 -16.54 -19.49 -5.03
CA ALA A 24 -16.62 -20.53 -3.99
C ALA A 24 -15.49 -20.50 -2.94
N ALA A 25 -14.64 -19.46 -2.89
CA ALA A 25 -13.67 -19.28 -1.82
C ALA A 25 -13.49 -17.78 -1.47
N GLY A 26 -14.34 -17.26 -0.58
CA GLY A 26 -14.01 -16.14 0.31
C GLY A 26 -13.65 -14.78 -0.31
N ASN A 27 -14.11 -14.43 -1.51
CA ASN A 27 -13.82 -13.12 -2.10
C ASN A 27 -14.95 -12.59 -3.00
N GLU A 28 -16.18 -12.51 -2.47
CA GLU A 28 -17.20 -11.66 -3.10
C GLU A 28 -16.69 -10.20 -3.10
N MET A 29 -16.33 -9.69 -4.27
CA MET A 29 -16.03 -8.27 -4.43
C MET A 29 -17.30 -7.47 -4.14
N SER A 30 -17.37 -6.84 -2.96
CA SER A 30 -18.53 -6.02 -2.59
C SER A 30 -18.79 -4.94 -3.65
N ALA A 31 -20.06 -4.58 -3.88
CA ALA A 31 -20.42 -3.50 -4.83
C ALA A 31 -19.66 -2.19 -4.55
N SER A 32 -19.31 -1.94 -3.29
CA SER A 32 -18.46 -0.81 -2.87
C SER A 32 -17.03 -0.91 -3.42
N PHE A 33 -16.43 -2.10 -3.43
CA PHE A 33 -15.09 -2.30 -4.00
C PHE A 33 -15.08 -2.09 -5.52
N LEU A 34 -16.07 -2.64 -6.24
CA LEU A 34 -16.18 -2.45 -7.70
C LEU A 34 -16.34 -0.97 -8.07
N ALA A 35 -17.14 -0.22 -7.32
CA ALA A 35 -17.28 1.22 -7.51
C ALA A 35 -15.96 1.98 -7.25
N ALA A 36 -15.21 1.59 -6.22
CA ALA A 36 -13.89 2.15 -5.93
C ALA A 36 -12.87 1.83 -7.03
N LYS A 37 -12.85 0.59 -7.54
CA LYS A 37 -11.96 0.19 -8.65
C LYS A 37 -12.27 0.96 -9.92
N LYS A 38 -13.55 1.11 -10.30
CA LYS A 38 -13.94 1.96 -11.42
C LYS A 38 -13.43 3.40 -11.26
N ARG A 39 -13.58 4.00 -10.07
CA ARG A 39 -13.07 5.35 -9.78
C ARG A 39 -11.55 5.42 -9.85
N SER A 40 -10.86 4.40 -9.35
CA SER A 40 -9.40 4.26 -9.43
C SER A 40 -8.95 4.28 -10.90
N ASP A 41 -9.58 3.49 -11.77
CA ASP A 41 -9.21 3.37 -13.19
C ASP A 41 -9.46 4.67 -13.96
N GLU A 42 -10.62 5.31 -13.73
CA GLU A 42 -10.93 6.62 -14.29
C GLU A 42 -9.95 7.70 -13.83
N THR A 43 -9.54 7.66 -12.57
CA THR A 43 -8.57 8.61 -12.00
C THR A 43 -7.18 8.38 -12.57
N LEU A 44 -6.76 7.12 -12.73
CA LEU A 44 -5.48 6.76 -13.32
C LEU A 44 -5.39 7.23 -14.79
N ALA A 45 -6.48 7.14 -15.55
CA ALA A 45 -6.53 7.68 -16.91
C ALA A 45 -6.32 9.21 -16.94
N LYS A 46 -6.97 9.94 -16.03
CA LYS A 46 -6.80 11.40 -15.89
C LYS A 46 -5.40 11.78 -15.43
N LEU A 47 -4.83 10.99 -14.50
CA LEU A 47 -3.47 11.14 -14.00
C LEU A 47 -2.45 11.00 -15.12
N LYS A 48 -2.57 9.96 -15.94
CA LYS A 48 -1.69 9.77 -17.12
C LYS A 48 -1.80 10.93 -18.11
N ALA A 49 -2.98 11.53 -18.26
CA ALA A 49 -3.19 12.64 -19.17
C ALA A 49 -2.65 13.99 -18.64
N ASN A 50 -2.73 14.25 -17.33
CA ASN A 50 -2.32 15.52 -16.71
C ASN A 50 -1.71 15.30 -15.31
N PRO A 51 -0.52 14.68 -15.22
CA PRO A 51 0.04 14.21 -13.96
C PRO A 51 0.27 15.33 -12.94
N GLY A 52 0.73 16.51 -13.37
CA GLY A 52 0.98 17.66 -12.49
C GLY A 52 -0.26 18.27 -11.81
N LYS A 53 -1.49 17.86 -12.19
CA LYS A 53 -2.72 18.24 -11.48
C LYS A 53 -3.02 17.34 -10.27
N PHE A 54 -2.25 16.28 -10.09
CA PHE A 54 -2.44 15.31 -9.04
C PHE A 54 -1.38 15.48 -7.96
N THR A 55 -1.85 15.40 -6.72
CA THR A 55 -1.01 15.36 -5.54
C THR A 55 -1.23 14.02 -4.88
N MET A 56 -0.16 13.23 -4.84
CA MET A 56 -0.13 11.92 -4.23
C MET A 56 0.34 12.04 -2.79
N LEU A 57 -0.37 11.37 -1.89
CA LEU A 57 0.17 11.01 -0.57
C LEU A 57 0.00 9.51 -0.36
N THR A 58 1.05 8.87 0.13
CA THR A 58 1.02 7.50 0.66
C THR A 58 2.19 7.36 1.63
N GLY A 59 2.30 6.25 2.33
CA GLY A 59 3.32 6.11 3.36
C GLY A 59 3.25 4.78 4.06
N ASP A 60 4.16 4.60 5.00
CA ASP A 60 4.28 3.37 5.77
C ASP A 60 4.63 3.70 7.23
N ARG A 61 4.12 2.88 8.16
CA ARG A 61 4.50 2.96 9.57
C ARG A 61 5.95 2.47 9.74
N PRO A 62 6.81 3.15 10.51
CA PRO A 62 8.20 2.74 10.74
C PRO A 62 8.32 1.57 11.71
N THR A 63 7.85 0.40 11.27
CA THR A 63 7.74 -0.83 12.06
C THR A 63 8.81 -1.87 11.71
N GLY A 64 9.83 -1.46 10.95
CA GLY A 64 10.95 -2.28 10.48
C GLY A 64 11.18 -2.14 8.98
N ARG A 65 12.21 -2.82 8.46
CA ARG A 65 12.63 -2.77 7.04
C ARG A 65 11.53 -3.17 6.05
N LEU A 66 11.56 -2.62 4.84
CA LEU A 66 10.60 -2.96 3.78
C LEU A 66 10.94 -4.32 3.15
N HIS A 67 9.96 -4.93 2.49
CA HIS A 67 10.08 -6.25 1.84
C HIS A 67 9.48 -6.23 0.43
N LEU A 68 9.71 -7.30 -0.36
CA LEU A 68 9.20 -7.41 -1.74
C LEU A 68 7.69 -7.16 -1.87
N GLY A 69 6.91 -7.58 -0.87
CA GLY A 69 5.49 -7.25 -0.78
C GLY A 69 5.20 -5.75 -0.81
N HIS A 70 5.97 -4.92 -0.11
CA HIS A 70 5.84 -3.46 -0.18
C HIS A 70 6.26 -2.93 -1.55
N PHE A 71 7.35 -3.48 -2.11
CA PHE A 71 7.91 -3.02 -3.38
C PHE A 71 6.91 -3.19 -4.54
N PHE A 72 6.43 -4.42 -4.74
CA PHE A 72 5.48 -4.73 -5.81
C PHE A 72 4.05 -4.30 -5.47
N GLY A 73 3.71 -4.24 -4.17
CA GLY A 73 2.39 -3.83 -3.72
C GLY A 73 2.13 -2.33 -3.90
N SER A 74 3.15 -1.47 -3.71
CA SER A 74 2.97 -0.02 -3.86
C SER A 74 4.19 0.78 -4.30
N ILE A 75 5.42 0.47 -3.84
CA ILE A 75 6.58 1.38 -4.07
C ILE A 75 6.89 1.54 -5.56
N ARG A 76 6.80 0.47 -6.35
CA ARG A 76 6.98 0.53 -7.80
C ARG A 76 6.05 1.55 -8.46
N GLU A 77 4.79 1.59 -8.02
CA GLU A 77 3.80 2.54 -8.54
C GLU A 77 4.09 3.97 -8.05
N ARG A 78 4.54 4.15 -6.81
CA ARG A 78 4.98 5.46 -6.29
C ARG A 78 6.10 6.04 -7.16
N VAL A 79 7.10 5.23 -7.49
CA VAL A 79 8.20 5.59 -8.39
C VAL A 79 7.68 5.93 -9.79
N ALA A 80 6.74 5.15 -10.33
CA ALA A 80 6.13 5.42 -11.63
C ALA A 80 5.38 6.77 -11.64
N MET A 81 4.57 7.05 -10.62
CA MET A 81 3.84 8.32 -10.49
C MET A 81 4.78 9.52 -10.38
N GLN A 82 5.86 9.41 -9.61
CA GLN A 82 6.87 10.48 -9.54
C GLN A 82 7.45 10.78 -10.93
N ASN A 83 7.75 9.74 -11.71
CA ASN A 83 8.40 9.87 -13.02
C ASN A 83 7.44 10.35 -14.10
N LEU A 84 6.14 10.14 -13.89
CA LEU A 84 5.09 10.76 -14.70
C LEU A 84 4.93 12.27 -14.41
N GLY A 85 5.49 12.79 -13.31
CA GLY A 85 5.37 14.20 -12.93
C GLY A 85 4.18 14.51 -12.03
N VAL A 86 3.71 13.52 -11.26
CA VAL A 86 2.74 13.74 -10.17
C VAL A 86 3.45 14.45 -9.01
N ASN A 87 2.78 15.37 -8.32
CA ASN A 87 3.32 15.97 -7.08
C ASN A 87 3.29 14.89 -6.00
N THR A 88 4.44 14.31 -5.66
CA THR A 88 4.48 13.10 -4.83
C THR A 88 4.96 13.41 -3.42
N ASN A 89 4.24 12.86 -2.44
CA ASN A 89 4.58 12.97 -1.03
C ASN A 89 4.56 11.59 -0.39
N ILE A 90 5.57 11.29 0.42
CA ILE A 90 5.66 10.07 1.21
C ILE A 90 5.75 10.44 2.68
N ILE A 91 4.79 9.93 3.45
CA ILE A 91 4.80 10.06 4.90
C ILE A 91 5.44 8.84 5.57
N ILE A 92 6.29 9.11 6.55
CA ILE A 92 6.74 8.12 7.53
C ILE A 92 5.85 8.30 8.76
N ALA A 93 4.90 7.39 8.91
CA ALA A 93 3.81 7.52 9.87
C ALA A 93 4.21 7.02 11.27
N ASP A 94 5.14 7.72 11.91
CA ASP A 94 5.73 7.38 13.20
C ASP A 94 4.75 7.45 14.38
N TYR A 95 3.89 8.47 14.48
CA TYR A 95 2.83 8.51 15.50
C TYR A 95 1.76 7.44 15.31
N GLN A 96 1.60 6.89 14.11
CA GLN A 96 0.68 5.78 13.91
C GLN A 96 1.20 4.48 14.54
N VAL A 97 2.49 4.38 14.93
CA VAL A 97 3.05 3.21 15.61
C VAL A 97 2.46 3.01 17.01
N ILE A 98 2.12 4.09 17.71
CA ILE A 98 1.56 4.03 19.07
C ILE A 98 0.05 3.74 19.10
N THR A 99 -0.55 3.44 17.94
CA THR A 99 -1.98 3.06 17.85
C THR A 99 -2.22 1.62 18.34
N ASP A 100 -1.26 0.73 18.08
CA ASP A 100 -1.37 -0.72 18.30
C ASP A 100 -0.14 -1.35 18.96
N ARG A 101 0.92 -0.57 19.25
CA ARG A 101 2.14 -1.06 19.92
C ARG A 101 2.43 -0.35 21.23
N ASP A 102 2.94 -1.12 22.18
CA ASP A 102 3.34 -0.64 23.51
C ASP A 102 4.77 -0.03 23.56
N THR A 103 5.55 -0.16 22.48
CA THR A 103 6.95 0.30 22.45
C THR A 103 7.26 1.24 21.29
N THR A 104 8.04 2.28 21.60
CA THR A 104 8.61 3.23 20.65
C THR A 104 10.11 3.00 20.41
N GLU A 105 10.62 1.85 20.85
CA GLU A 105 12.02 1.47 20.62
C GLU A 105 12.34 1.42 19.11
N HIS A 106 13.52 1.91 18.75
CA HIS A 106 14.05 1.88 17.39
C HIS A 106 13.24 2.66 16.33
N ILE A 107 12.32 3.56 16.70
CA ILE A 107 11.59 4.37 15.70
C ILE A 107 12.56 5.17 14.84
N ASP A 108 13.56 5.84 15.43
CA ASP A 108 14.56 6.62 14.69
C ASP A 108 15.30 5.76 13.65
N ASP A 109 15.84 4.61 14.09
CA ASP A 109 16.50 3.65 13.21
C ASP A 109 15.56 3.17 12.09
N ASN A 110 14.30 2.88 12.42
CA ASN A 110 13.31 2.41 11.43
C ASN A 110 13.00 3.51 10.41
N VAL A 111 12.80 4.75 10.85
CA VAL A 111 12.55 5.91 9.99
C VAL A 111 13.68 6.05 8.97
N LEU A 112 14.93 6.08 9.43
CA LEU A 112 16.10 6.23 8.55
C LEU A 112 16.26 5.04 7.59
N ASN A 113 16.00 3.82 8.05
CA ASN A 113 16.03 2.64 7.19
C ASN A 113 14.92 2.65 6.12
N LEU A 114 13.73 3.18 6.44
CA LEU A 114 12.66 3.35 5.45
C LEU A 114 13.05 4.35 4.36
N VAL A 115 13.65 5.49 4.72
CA VAL A 115 14.14 6.46 3.74
C VAL A 115 15.16 5.82 2.80
N LEU A 116 16.13 5.09 3.35
CA LEU A 116 17.11 4.34 2.56
C LEU A 116 16.44 3.33 1.62
N ASP A 117 15.47 2.56 2.10
CA ASP A 117 14.76 1.57 1.28
C ASP A 117 13.95 2.25 0.15
N TYR A 118 13.29 3.39 0.42
CA TYR A 118 12.58 4.16 -0.61
C TYR A 118 13.52 4.70 -1.68
N MET A 119 14.62 5.34 -1.28
CA MET A 119 15.60 5.91 -2.20
C MET A 119 16.28 4.83 -3.03
N ALA A 120 16.68 3.72 -2.41
CA ALA A 120 17.23 2.57 -3.11
C ALA A 120 16.21 1.88 -4.03
N ALA A 121 14.90 1.99 -3.76
CA ALA A 121 13.85 1.53 -4.66
C ALA A 121 13.62 2.48 -5.85
N GLY A 122 14.14 3.71 -5.79
CA GLY A 122 14.10 4.70 -6.86
C GLY A 122 13.25 5.93 -6.56
N ILE A 123 12.80 6.15 -5.32
CA ILE A 123 12.22 7.43 -4.91
C ILE A 123 13.31 8.49 -4.90
N ASP A 124 13.02 9.62 -5.53
CA ASP A 124 13.94 10.74 -5.70
C ASP A 124 13.48 11.88 -4.78
N PRO A 125 14.25 12.23 -3.72
CA PRO A 125 13.83 13.23 -2.72
C PRO A 125 13.72 14.65 -3.29
N GLU A 126 14.30 14.93 -4.47
CA GLU A 126 14.13 16.20 -5.18
C GLU A 126 12.75 16.29 -5.84
N LYS A 127 12.13 15.15 -6.18
CA LYS A 127 10.79 15.06 -6.79
C LYS A 127 9.69 14.70 -5.80
N THR A 128 10.04 13.95 -4.77
CA THR A 128 9.12 13.44 -3.75
C THR A 128 9.46 14.04 -2.39
N MET A 129 8.50 14.72 -1.77
CA MET A 129 8.64 15.15 -0.38
C MET A 129 8.55 13.92 0.55
N ILE A 130 9.59 13.68 1.35
CA ILE A 130 9.59 12.61 2.36
C ILE A 130 9.62 13.26 3.75
N PHE A 131 8.62 13.00 4.58
CA PHE A 131 8.49 13.67 5.88
C PHE A 131 7.99 12.70 6.96
N THR A 132 8.26 13.02 8.21
CA THR A 132 7.77 12.29 9.38
C THR A 132 6.48 12.92 9.89
N HIS A 133 5.46 12.09 10.14
CA HIS A 133 4.17 12.55 10.68
C HIS A 133 4.36 13.42 11.93
N SER A 134 5.13 12.94 12.92
CA SER A 134 5.32 13.61 14.21
C SER A 134 5.89 15.02 14.12
N ALA A 135 6.59 15.34 13.02
CA ALA A 135 7.24 16.61 12.80
C ALA A 135 6.31 17.69 12.22
N VAL A 136 5.02 17.41 12.01
CA VAL A 136 4.04 18.35 11.42
C VAL A 136 2.91 18.69 12.41
N PRO A 137 3.12 19.58 13.39
CA PRO A 137 2.11 19.90 14.40
C PRO A 137 0.82 20.52 13.85
N ALA A 138 0.91 21.29 12.76
CA ALA A 138 -0.26 21.94 12.16
C ALA A 138 -1.24 20.92 11.54
N GLU A 139 -0.71 19.83 10.98
CA GLU A 139 -1.53 18.71 10.51
C GLU A 139 -2.33 18.09 11.65
N ASN A 140 -1.69 17.87 12.80
CA ASN A 140 -2.33 17.30 13.98
C ASN A 140 -3.49 18.16 14.53
N GLN A 141 -3.46 19.49 14.34
CA GLN A 141 -4.58 20.36 14.71
C GLN A 141 -5.83 20.12 13.87
N LEU A 142 -5.71 19.54 12.67
CA LEU A 142 -6.86 19.19 11.82
C LEU A 142 -7.73 18.08 12.43
N MET A 143 -7.21 17.31 13.39
CA MET A 143 -7.95 16.27 14.10
C MET A 143 -9.24 16.82 14.72
N LEU A 144 -9.20 18.01 15.34
CA LEU A 144 -10.37 18.60 16.01
C LEU A 144 -11.54 18.88 15.06
N PRO A 145 -11.37 19.68 13.99
CA PRO A 145 -12.45 19.90 13.05
C PRO A 145 -12.87 18.61 12.35
N PHE A 146 -11.96 17.67 12.06
CA PHE A 146 -12.32 16.43 11.37
C PHE A 146 -13.12 15.47 12.25
N LEU A 147 -12.76 15.32 13.53
CA LEU A 147 -13.54 14.54 14.49
C LEU A 147 -14.96 15.10 14.68
N SER A 148 -15.16 16.42 14.52
CA SER A 148 -16.50 17.03 14.57
C SER A 148 -17.42 16.65 13.38
N LEU A 149 -16.85 16.02 12.33
CA LEU A 149 -17.53 15.67 11.09
C LEU A 149 -17.82 14.18 10.95
N VAL A 150 -17.37 13.36 11.89
CA VAL A 150 -17.60 11.91 11.91
C VAL A 150 -18.31 11.51 13.20
N THR A 151 -19.18 10.51 13.10
CA THR A 151 -19.87 9.96 14.27
C THR A 151 -19.08 8.79 14.85
N GLU A 152 -19.22 8.58 16.16
CA GLU A 152 -18.63 7.42 16.84
C GLU A 152 -19.03 6.09 16.17
N ALA A 153 -20.30 5.98 15.74
CA ALA A 153 -20.81 4.80 15.06
C ALA A 153 -20.15 4.54 13.69
N GLU A 154 -19.73 5.57 12.97
CA GLU A 154 -18.96 5.42 11.73
C GLU A 154 -17.55 4.88 12.01
N LEU A 155 -16.92 5.33 13.09
CA LEU A 155 -15.58 4.87 13.49
C LEU A 155 -15.60 3.39 13.92
N HIS A 156 -16.56 2.97 14.75
CA HIS A 156 -16.71 1.56 15.17
C HIS A 156 -17.03 0.61 14.02
N ARG A 157 -17.70 1.09 12.97
CA ARG A 157 -18.04 0.27 11.79
C ARG A 157 -16.90 0.17 10.78
N ASN A 158 -15.79 0.89 10.99
CA ASN A 158 -14.64 0.78 10.10
C ASN A 158 -14.03 -0.63 10.21
N PRO A 159 -14.01 -1.42 9.12
CA PRO A 159 -13.55 -2.80 9.17
C PRO A 159 -12.05 -2.91 9.47
N THR A 160 -11.24 -1.92 9.07
CA THR A 160 -9.80 -1.91 9.32
C THR A 160 -9.51 -1.68 10.81
N VAL A 161 -10.21 -0.74 11.45
CA VAL A 161 -10.14 -0.53 12.91
C VAL A 161 -10.50 -1.81 13.66
N LYS A 162 -11.57 -2.49 13.24
CA LYS A 162 -12.00 -3.76 13.84
C LYS A 162 -10.92 -4.84 13.68
N SER A 163 -10.34 -4.99 12.49
CA SER A 163 -9.29 -6.00 12.25
C SER A 163 -8.00 -5.71 13.01
N GLU A 164 -7.59 -4.44 13.11
CA GLU A 164 -6.41 -4.03 13.86
C GLU A 164 -6.62 -4.25 15.37
N MET A 165 -7.81 -3.90 15.89
CA MET A 165 -8.18 -4.19 17.28
C MET A 165 -8.12 -5.70 17.59
N GLU A 166 -8.75 -6.53 16.76
CA GLU A 166 -8.73 -7.99 16.90
C GLU A 166 -7.31 -8.56 16.86
N SER A 167 -6.43 -7.97 16.04
CA SER A 167 -5.04 -8.42 15.89
C SER A 167 -4.12 -7.94 17.02
N SER A 168 -4.42 -6.78 17.60
CA SER A 168 -3.60 -6.17 18.66
C SER A 168 -3.67 -6.96 19.97
N GLY A 169 -4.81 -7.60 20.26
CA GLY A 169 -5.05 -8.23 21.56
C GLY A 169 -5.25 -7.25 22.73
N HIS A 170 -5.34 -5.94 22.44
CA HIS A 170 -5.53 -4.87 23.42
C HIS A 170 -6.96 -4.33 23.40
N ALA A 171 -7.31 -3.57 24.45
CA ALA A 171 -8.55 -2.79 24.46
C ALA A 171 -8.50 -1.69 23.39
N LEU A 172 -9.66 -1.40 22.81
CA LEU A 172 -9.78 -0.31 21.83
C LEU A 172 -9.46 1.03 22.47
N THR A 173 -8.32 1.62 22.09
CA THR A 173 -7.91 2.95 22.54
C THR A 173 -8.63 4.03 21.72
N GLY A 174 -8.75 5.24 22.29
CA GLY A 174 -9.28 6.39 21.54
C GLY A 174 -8.45 6.72 20.29
N LEU A 175 -7.14 6.47 20.33
CA LEU A 175 -6.25 6.68 19.20
C LEU A 175 -6.50 5.65 18.08
N LEU A 176 -6.66 4.37 18.42
CA LEU A 176 -6.99 3.35 17.42
C LEU A 176 -8.39 3.55 16.82
N LEU A 177 -9.38 3.94 17.63
CA LEU A 177 -10.73 4.25 17.15
C LEU A 177 -10.73 5.45 16.18
N THR A 178 -9.89 6.47 16.44
CA THR A 178 -9.80 7.69 15.63
C THR A 178 -8.74 7.62 14.54
N TYR A 179 -8.02 6.51 14.40
CA TYR A 179 -6.99 6.29 13.39
C TYR A 179 -7.40 6.66 11.95
N PRO A 180 -8.62 6.32 11.46
CA PRO A 180 -9.04 6.74 10.12
C PRO A 180 -9.13 8.26 9.93
N VAL A 181 -9.36 9.02 11.01
CA VAL A 181 -9.42 10.48 11.01
C VAL A 181 -8.01 11.07 11.03
N HIS A 182 -7.09 10.42 11.73
CA HIS A 182 -5.67 10.75 11.70
C HIS A 182 -5.10 10.61 10.29
N GLN A 183 -5.41 9.48 9.63
CA GLN A 183 -5.05 9.26 8.23
C GLN A 183 -5.71 10.28 7.28
N ALA A 184 -6.89 10.82 7.63
CA ALA A 184 -7.50 11.90 6.87
C ALA A 184 -6.78 13.25 7.06
N CYS A 185 -6.15 13.49 8.22
CA CYS A 185 -5.31 14.67 8.44
C CYS A 185 -4.05 14.59 7.56
N ASP A 186 -3.37 13.43 7.59
CA ASP A 186 -2.22 13.10 6.72
C ASP A 186 -2.58 13.40 5.25
N ILE A 187 -3.62 12.68 4.79
CA ILE A 187 -4.55 13.01 3.73
C ILE A 187 -4.51 14.43 3.14
N LEU A 188 -5.18 15.29 3.89
CA LEU A 188 -5.81 16.50 3.40
C LEU A 188 -4.97 17.74 3.71
N PHE A 189 -4.01 17.68 4.65
CA PHE A 189 -3.13 18.83 4.91
C PHE A 189 -2.35 19.22 3.65
N CYS A 190 -1.88 18.23 2.89
CA CYS A 190 -1.13 18.43 1.65
C CYS A 190 -2.01 18.47 0.40
N LYS A 191 -3.34 18.56 0.58
CA LYS A 191 -4.32 18.54 -0.51
C LYS A 191 -4.16 17.33 -1.45
N ALA A 192 -3.75 16.18 -0.93
CA ALA A 192 -3.62 15.00 -1.76
C ALA A 192 -4.99 14.57 -2.31
N ASN A 193 -5.02 14.31 -3.62
CA ASN A 193 -6.22 13.92 -4.35
C ASN A 193 -6.11 12.51 -4.96
N VAL A 194 -4.95 11.87 -4.83
CA VAL A 194 -4.73 10.45 -5.14
C VAL A 194 -3.93 9.76 -4.04
N VAL A 195 -4.33 8.54 -3.68
CA VAL A 195 -3.72 7.79 -2.58
C VAL A 195 -3.50 6.34 -3.02
N PRO A 196 -2.27 5.96 -3.41
CA PRO A 196 -1.93 4.57 -3.73
C PRO A 196 -2.01 3.68 -2.49
N ILE A 197 -2.89 2.67 -2.54
CA ILE A 197 -3.16 1.77 -1.41
C ILE A 197 -3.54 0.35 -1.86
N GLY A 198 -3.40 -0.60 -0.94
CA GLY A 198 -4.04 -1.92 -1.05
C GLY A 198 -5.51 -1.88 -0.64
N LYS A 199 -6.25 -2.96 -0.96
CA LYS A 199 -7.69 -3.13 -0.65
C LYS A 199 -8.03 -2.88 0.83
N ASP A 200 -7.17 -3.31 1.74
CA ASP A 200 -7.39 -3.23 3.19
C ASP A 200 -7.47 -1.79 3.73
N ASN A 201 -6.89 -0.82 3.01
CA ASN A 201 -6.88 0.60 3.40
C ASN A 201 -7.96 1.43 2.71
N LEU A 202 -8.75 0.83 1.80
CA LEU A 202 -9.82 1.52 1.09
C LEU A 202 -10.85 2.18 2.04
N PRO A 203 -11.27 1.54 3.15
CA PRO A 203 -12.17 2.17 4.12
C PRO A 203 -11.66 3.49 4.69
N HIS A 204 -10.35 3.65 4.90
CA HIS A 204 -9.77 4.89 5.40
C HIS A 204 -9.84 6.02 4.38
N VAL A 205 -9.60 5.72 3.10
CA VAL A 205 -9.71 6.71 2.02
C VAL A 205 -11.17 7.15 1.82
N GLU A 206 -12.14 6.24 1.97
CA GLU A 206 -13.57 6.61 1.90
C GLU A 206 -14.03 7.49 3.07
N ILE A 207 -13.51 7.26 4.29
CA ILE A 207 -13.73 8.17 5.43
C ILE A 207 -13.08 9.53 5.15
N THR A 208 -11.84 9.56 4.66
CA THR A 208 -11.14 10.79 4.29
C THR A 208 -11.96 11.61 3.28
N ARG A 209 -12.47 10.96 2.23
CA ARG A 209 -13.31 11.58 1.22
C ARG A 209 -14.63 12.12 1.77
N THR A 210 -15.20 11.41 2.76
CA THR A 210 -16.40 11.86 3.48
C THR A 210 -16.10 13.09 4.34
N ILE A 211 -14.97 13.11 5.06
CA ILE A 211 -14.51 14.25 5.85
C ILE A 211 -14.29 15.48 4.96
N ALA A 212 -13.54 15.34 3.85
CA ALA A 212 -13.28 16.45 2.92
C ALA A 212 -14.58 17.10 2.42
N ARG A 213 -15.53 16.27 1.97
CA ARG A 213 -16.84 16.73 1.50
C ARG A 213 -17.67 17.39 2.59
N ARG A 214 -17.80 16.75 3.77
CA ARG A 214 -18.54 17.32 4.91
C ARG A 214 -17.93 18.63 5.39
N PHE A 215 -16.60 18.76 5.39
CA PHE A 215 -15.92 20.00 5.75
C PHE A 215 -16.28 21.11 4.77
N ASN A 216 -16.14 20.86 3.46
CA ASN A 216 -16.47 21.84 2.43
C ASN A 216 -17.95 22.23 2.46
N GLU A 217 -18.85 21.26 2.64
CA GLU A 217 -20.29 21.52 2.76
C GLU A 217 -20.64 22.32 4.01
N ARG A 218 -19.96 22.10 5.14
CA ARG A 218 -20.29 22.78 6.41
C ARG A 218 -19.66 24.16 6.50
N TYR A 219 -18.38 24.30 6.16
CA TYR A 219 -17.58 25.49 6.44
C TYR A 219 -17.11 26.24 5.19
N ALA A 220 -16.99 25.58 4.03
CA ALA A 220 -16.30 26.14 2.87
C ALA A 220 -17.10 26.10 1.57
N LYS A 221 -18.44 26.26 1.62
CA LYS A 221 -19.33 26.07 0.46
C LYS A 221 -18.97 26.91 -0.76
N LYS A 222 -18.49 28.13 -0.55
CA LYS A 222 -18.13 29.06 -1.64
C LYS A 222 -16.72 28.81 -2.17
N ASN A 223 -15.79 28.49 -1.28
CA ASN A 223 -14.37 28.30 -1.57
C ASN A 223 -13.93 26.97 -0.96
N PRO A 224 -14.12 25.83 -1.63
CA PRO A 224 -13.76 24.51 -1.10
C PRO A 224 -12.29 24.46 -0.68
N VAL A 225 -12.03 23.95 0.52
CA VAL A 225 -10.67 23.88 1.10
C VAL A 225 -10.00 22.55 0.73
N PHE A 226 -10.75 21.44 0.75
CA PHE A 226 -10.18 20.11 0.59
C PHE A 226 -10.63 19.43 -0.71
N PRO A 227 -9.72 18.81 -1.48
CA PRO A 227 -10.12 17.91 -2.56
C PRO A 227 -10.71 16.62 -1.99
N GLU A 228 -11.52 15.93 -2.78
CA GLU A 228 -11.95 14.56 -2.50
C GLU A 228 -10.90 13.58 -3.05
N PRO A 229 -10.14 12.86 -2.18
CA PRO A 229 -9.12 11.92 -2.66
C PRO A 229 -9.74 10.67 -3.27
N ALA A 230 -9.07 10.15 -4.31
CA ALA A 230 -9.35 8.85 -4.90
C ALA A 230 -8.28 7.84 -4.50
N ALA A 231 -8.69 6.64 -4.11
CA ALA A 231 -7.78 5.51 -3.95
C ALA A 231 -7.26 5.08 -5.33
N ILE A 232 -5.95 4.88 -5.45
CA ILE A 232 -5.35 4.17 -6.58
C ILE A 232 -5.07 2.75 -6.12
N LEU A 233 -5.93 1.83 -6.55
CA LEU A 233 -5.86 0.43 -6.14
C LEU A 233 -4.80 -0.29 -6.96
N SER A 234 -3.83 -0.88 -6.28
CA SER A 234 -2.85 -1.76 -6.91
C SER A 234 -3.54 -2.97 -7.54
N GLU A 235 -3.13 -3.33 -8.76
CA GLU A 235 -3.59 -4.55 -9.43
C GLU A 235 -2.86 -5.79 -8.93
N ALA A 236 -1.81 -5.62 -8.11
CA ALA A 236 -1.05 -6.74 -7.59
C ALA A 236 -1.94 -7.56 -6.64
N PRO A 237 -2.18 -8.86 -6.91
CA PRO A 237 -2.80 -9.75 -5.94
C PRO A 237 -2.00 -9.74 -4.64
N GLU A 238 -2.62 -10.15 -3.53
CA GLU A 238 -1.89 -10.30 -2.26
C GLU A 238 -0.62 -11.12 -2.50
N ILE A 239 0.53 -10.48 -2.35
CA ILE A 239 1.81 -11.10 -2.68
C ILE A 239 2.06 -12.18 -1.63
N PRO A 240 2.12 -13.47 -2.02
CA PRO A 240 2.33 -14.53 -1.07
C PRO A 240 3.77 -14.44 -0.53
N GLY A 241 3.90 -14.62 0.77
CA GLY A 241 5.16 -14.94 1.42
C GLY A 241 5.59 -16.37 1.05
N LEU A 242 6.84 -16.70 1.41
CA LEU A 242 7.49 -17.96 1.01
C LEU A 242 6.83 -19.24 1.56
N ASP A 243 5.81 -19.11 2.40
CA ASP A 243 5.02 -20.20 2.97
C ASP A 243 3.61 -20.33 2.37
N GLY A 244 3.26 -19.51 1.36
CA GLY A 244 1.95 -19.50 0.71
C GLY A 244 0.90 -18.60 1.37
N ARG A 245 1.16 -18.04 2.56
CA ARG A 245 0.29 -17.03 3.20
C ARG A 245 0.66 -15.63 2.70
N LYS A 246 -0.12 -14.59 3.07
CA LYS A 246 0.26 -13.19 2.81
C LYS A 246 1.67 -12.90 3.32
N MET A 247 2.47 -12.19 2.53
CA MET A 247 3.81 -11.77 2.94
C MET A 247 3.72 -10.82 4.14
N SER A 248 4.28 -11.23 5.28
CA SER A 248 4.32 -10.44 6.52
C SER A 248 5.61 -10.70 7.30
N LYS A 249 6.15 -9.64 7.92
CA LYS A 249 7.33 -9.74 8.80
C LYS A 249 7.06 -10.67 9.99
N SER A 250 5.87 -10.59 10.58
CA SER A 250 5.49 -11.37 11.77
C SER A 250 5.43 -12.88 11.51
N TYR A 251 5.21 -13.30 10.26
CA TYR A 251 5.21 -14.71 9.87
C TYR A 251 6.60 -15.24 9.52
N GLY A 252 7.63 -14.38 9.45
CA GLY A 252 8.98 -14.78 9.02
C GLY A 252 9.05 -15.28 7.58
N ASN A 253 8.06 -14.95 6.74
CA ASN A 253 7.92 -15.45 5.37
C ASN A 253 8.30 -14.39 4.30
N SER A 254 8.88 -13.27 4.71
CA SER A 254 9.10 -12.08 3.88
C SER A 254 10.55 -11.91 3.46
N ILE A 255 10.78 -11.59 2.18
CA ILE A 255 12.11 -11.22 1.66
C ILE A 255 12.29 -9.70 1.82
N MET A 256 13.12 -9.29 2.78
CA MET A 256 13.45 -7.87 3.01
C MET A 256 14.22 -7.29 1.82
N LEU A 257 13.94 -6.04 1.44
CA LEU A 257 14.61 -5.38 0.31
C LEU A 257 16.12 -5.21 0.57
N GLY A 258 16.48 -4.86 1.80
CA GLY A 258 17.87 -4.74 2.24
C GLY A 258 18.53 -6.04 2.72
N ALA A 259 17.93 -7.22 2.51
CA ALA A 259 18.58 -8.49 2.87
C ALA A 259 19.79 -8.77 1.97
N THR A 260 20.88 -9.29 2.54
CA THR A 260 22.07 -9.75 1.80
C THR A 260 21.74 -10.93 0.88
N ALA A 261 22.62 -11.22 -0.08
CA ALA A 261 22.44 -12.36 -0.96
C ALA A 261 22.40 -13.69 -0.19
N GLU A 262 23.21 -13.84 0.89
CA GLU A 262 23.17 -15.03 1.73
C GLU A 262 21.89 -15.12 2.57
N GLU A 263 21.43 -14.02 3.15
CA GLU A 263 20.17 -14.00 3.92
C GLU A 263 18.97 -14.39 3.06
N THR A 264 18.86 -13.80 1.86
CA THR A 264 17.84 -14.15 0.87
C THR A 264 17.92 -15.62 0.49
N ALA A 265 19.12 -16.13 0.17
CA ALA A 265 19.31 -17.52 -0.19
C ALA A 265 18.95 -18.49 0.95
N LYS A 266 19.34 -18.16 2.18
CA LYS A 266 19.03 -18.96 3.38
C LYS A 266 17.54 -19.02 3.64
N LEU A 267 16.84 -17.89 3.48
CA LEU A 267 15.40 -17.81 3.68
C LEU A 267 14.65 -18.69 2.66
N ILE A 268 14.97 -18.55 1.37
CA ILE A 268 14.34 -19.33 0.29
C ILE A 268 14.68 -20.83 0.41
N LYS A 269 15.91 -21.19 0.78
CA LYS A 269 16.27 -22.61 1.02
C LYS A 269 15.39 -23.25 2.09
N LYS A 270 15.05 -22.50 3.15
CA LYS A 270 14.22 -22.96 4.27
C LYS A 270 12.71 -22.93 4.00
N SER A 271 12.28 -22.32 2.90
CA SER A 271 10.84 -22.23 2.61
C SER A 271 10.21 -23.63 2.48
N PRO A 272 9.00 -23.85 2.99
CA PRO A 272 8.33 -25.13 2.82
C PRO A 272 7.99 -25.38 1.35
N THR A 273 7.92 -26.64 0.97
CA THR A 273 7.38 -27.13 -0.30
C THR A 273 6.71 -28.48 -0.03
N ASP A 274 5.86 -28.93 -0.96
CA ASP A 274 5.30 -30.29 -0.91
C ASP A 274 6.31 -31.35 -1.41
N SER A 275 5.87 -32.62 -1.40
CA SER A 275 6.65 -33.78 -1.85
C SER A 275 6.56 -34.06 -3.35
N GLU A 276 5.75 -33.31 -4.10
CA GLU A 276 5.51 -33.57 -5.52
C GLU A 276 6.71 -33.13 -6.36
N ARG A 277 7.26 -34.07 -7.13
CA ARG A 277 8.52 -33.84 -7.86
C ARG A 277 8.34 -32.91 -9.07
N THR A 278 7.22 -33.00 -9.77
CA THR A 278 6.89 -32.10 -10.88
C THR A 278 6.53 -30.74 -10.31
N ILE A 279 7.14 -29.66 -10.81
CA ILE A 279 6.78 -28.31 -10.42
C ILE A 279 5.59 -27.84 -11.27
N THR A 280 4.51 -27.42 -10.61
CA THR A 280 3.31 -26.87 -11.25
C THR A 280 2.90 -25.60 -10.51
N PHE A 281 2.28 -24.67 -11.23
CA PHE A 281 1.65 -23.50 -10.63
C PHE A 281 0.20 -23.83 -10.28
N ASP A 282 -0.07 -24.02 -9.00
CA ASP A 282 -1.41 -24.27 -8.45
C ASP A 282 -1.54 -23.57 -7.09
N PRO A 283 -1.99 -22.30 -7.06
CA PRO A 283 -2.07 -21.53 -5.81
C PRO A 283 -3.01 -22.12 -4.76
N VAL A 284 -3.98 -22.95 -5.17
CA VAL A 284 -4.99 -23.52 -4.27
C VAL A 284 -4.47 -24.79 -3.61
N ASN A 285 -3.99 -25.75 -4.41
CA ASN A 285 -3.59 -27.06 -3.90
C ASN A 285 -2.09 -27.11 -3.55
N ARG A 286 -1.27 -26.23 -4.12
CA ARG A 286 0.18 -26.17 -3.90
C ARG A 286 0.66 -24.74 -3.55
N PRO A 287 0.08 -24.10 -2.52
CA PRO A 287 0.31 -22.67 -2.24
C PRO A 287 1.78 -22.32 -2.00
N GLN A 288 2.56 -23.23 -1.41
CA GLN A 288 3.98 -23.01 -1.10
C GLN A 288 4.87 -23.01 -2.34
N VAL A 289 4.66 -23.96 -3.25
CA VAL A 289 5.37 -24.04 -4.54
C VAL A 289 4.96 -22.86 -5.42
N SER A 290 3.67 -22.55 -5.45
CA SER A 290 3.12 -21.41 -6.18
C SER A 290 3.64 -20.08 -5.64
N ALA A 291 3.85 -19.93 -4.33
CA ALA A 291 4.45 -18.71 -3.78
C ALA A 291 5.89 -18.47 -4.25
N LEU A 292 6.71 -19.53 -4.36
CA LEU A 292 8.05 -19.44 -4.93
C LEU A 292 7.99 -19.05 -6.41
N LEU A 293 7.11 -19.68 -7.19
CA LEU A 293 6.91 -19.36 -8.60
C LEU A 293 6.40 -17.93 -8.80
N THR A 294 5.45 -17.47 -8.00
CA THR A 294 4.96 -16.08 -8.00
C THR A 294 6.09 -15.11 -7.68
N THR A 295 6.90 -15.41 -6.66
CA THR A 295 8.06 -14.56 -6.30
C THR A 295 9.02 -14.44 -7.49
N ALA A 296 9.34 -15.56 -8.14
CA ALA A 296 10.21 -15.59 -9.31
C ALA A 296 9.59 -14.84 -10.51
N GLY A 297 8.30 -15.04 -10.77
CA GLY A 297 7.56 -14.35 -11.83
C GLY A 297 7.55 -12.83 -11.61
N LEU A 298 7.33 -12.37 -10.38
CA LEU A 298 7.34 -10.93 -10.05
C LEU A 298 8.70 -10.27 -10.33
N VAL A 299 9.80 -10.91 -9.93
CA VAL A 299 11.14 -10.32 -10.08
C VAL A 299 11.72 -10.48 -11.49
N THR A 300 11.24 -11.46 -12.27
CA THR A 300 11.68 -11.69 -13.66
C THR A 300 10.72 -11.10 -14.70
N GLY A 301 9.49 -10.74 -14.32
CA GLY A 301 8.43 -10.32 -15.23
C GLY A 301 7.82 -11.46 -16.06
N ARG A 302 8.02 -12.72 -15.64
CA ARG A 302 7.56 -13.92 -16.36
C ARG A 302 6.31 -14.53 -15.74
N ASP A 303 5.57 -15.30 -16.54
CA ASP A 303 4.42 -16.07 -16.02
C ASP A 303 4.90 -17.21 -15.10
N PRO A 304 4.36 -17.33 -13.87
CA PRO A 304 4.72 -18.41 -12.94
C PRO A 304 4.54 -19.83 -13.51
N SER A 305 3.57 -20.04 -14.39
CA SER A 305 3.26 -21.32 -15.03
C SER A 305 4.31 -21.70 -16.08
N GLU A 306 4.85 -20.73 -16.80
CA GLU A 306 5.97 -20.95 -17.74
C GLU A 306 7.24 -21.34 -16.99
N ILE A 307 7.56 -20.64 -15.90
CA ILE A 307 8.69 -20.99 -15.02
C ILE A 307 8.53 -22.42 -14.49
N ALA A 308 7.32 -22.79 -14.07
CA ALA A 308 7.02 -24.14 -13.59
C ALA A 308 7.26 -25.20 -14.67
N ALA A 309 6.78 -24.97 -15.89
CA ALA A 309 6.95 -25.88 -17.02
C ALA A 309 8.42 -26.09 -17.40
N GLU A 310 9.24 -25.04 -17.35
CA GLU A 310 10.68 -25.12 -17.62
C GLU A 310 11.43 -25.95 -16.57
N ILE A 311 11.08 -25.81 -15.29
CA ILE A 311 11.67 -26.60 -14.22
C ILE A 311 11.22 -28.06 -14.32
N GLY A 312 9.95 -28.30 -14.66
CA GLY A 312 9.37 -29.62 -14.88
C GLY A 312 9.64 -30.58 -13.72
N ASN A 313 10.24 -31.75 -14.01
CA ASN A 313 10.50 -32.82 -13.04
C ASN A 313 11.83 -32.69 -12.28
N ALA A 314 12.50 -31.53 -12.35
CA ALA A 314 13.75 -31.26 -11.66
C ALA A 314 13.58 -31.10 -10.13
N GLY A 315 12.36 -30.91 -9.65
CA GLY A 315 12.02 -30.90 -8.22
C GLY A 315 12.27 -29.57 -7.49
N ALA A 316 11.85 -29.52 -6.22
CA ALA A 316 11.85 -28.31 -5.39
C ALA A 316 13.24 -27.68 -5.19
N GLY A 317 14.32 -28.46 -5.24
CA GLY A 317 15.68 -27.94 -5.16
C GLY A 317 16.04 -27.06 -6.36
N ALA A 318 15.64 -27.45 -7.57
CA ALA A 318 15.85 -26.67 -8.79
C ALA A 318 14.99 -25.39 -8.77
N LEU A 319 13.73 -25.50 -8.33
CA LEU A 319 12.87 -24.33 -8.12
C LEU A 319 13.50 -23.32 -7.15
N LYS A 320 13.90 -23.77 -5.96
CA LYS A 320 14.53 -22.88 -4.97
C LYS A 320 15.80 -22.23 -5.51
N LYS A 321 16.63 -22.97 -6.25
CA LYS A 321 17.81 -22.40 -6.90
C LYS A 321 17.42 -21.29 -7.89
N TYR A 322 16.45 -21.56 -8.77
CA TYR A 322 15.95 -20.57 -9.72
C TYR A 322 15.46 -19.30 -9.01
N VAL A 323 14.63 -19.44 -7.97
CA VAL A 323 14.11 -18.29 -7.21
C VAL A 323 15.24 -17.51 -6.52
N ILE A 324 16.24 -18.19 -5.95
CA ILE A 324 17.38 -17.54 -5.31
C ILE A 324 18.15 -16.69 -6.31
N ASP A 325 18.47 -17.27 -7.47
CA ASP A 325 19.23 -16.60 -8.52
C ASP A 325 18.45 -15.38 -9.03
N SER A 326 17.17 -15.55 -9.37
CA SER A 326 16.31 -14.45 -9.85
C SER A 326 16.12 -13.32 -8.84
N VAL A 327 15.85 -13.64 -7.57
CA VAL A 327 15.65 -12.60 -6.54
C VAL A 327 16.97 -11.88 -6.24
N ASN A 328 18.09 -12.59 -6.22
CA ASN A 328 19.38 -11.95 -5.97
C ASN A 328 19.82 -11.05 -7.11
N GLU A 329 19.60 -11.46 -8.36
CA GLU A 329 19.82 -10.63 -9.54
C GLU A 329 18.97 -9.35 -9.48
N PHE A 330 17.67 -9.49 -9.20
CA PHE A 330 16.76 -8.36 -9.08
C PHE A 330 17.14 -7.37 -7.96
N LEU A 331 17.53 -7.89 -6.78
CA LEU A 331 17.89 -7.06 -5.63
C LEU A 331 19.33 -6.53 -5.68
N ALA A 332 20.21 -7.02 -6.56
CA ALA A 332 21.60 -6.56 -6.66
C ALA A 332 21.72 -5.03 -6.84
N PRO A 333 21.07 -4.39 -7.84
CA PRO A 333 21.16 -2.93 -8.00
C PRO A 333 20.45 -2.16 -6.87
N HIS A 334 19.47 -2.76 -6.21
CA HIS A 334 18.84 -2.15 -5.03
C HIS A 334 19.81 -2.14 -3.84
N ARG A 335 20.48 -3.26 -3.56
CA ARG A 335 21.47 -3.40 -2.48
C ARG A 335 22.66 -2.47 -2.67
N GLU A 336 23.16 -2.35 -3.90
CA GLU A 336 24.26 -1.44 -4.23
C GLU A 336 23.88 0.02 -3.95
N ARG A 337 22.74 0.50 -4.48
CA ARG A 337 22.24 1.85 -4.20
C ARG A 337 22.04 2.08 -2.71
N ARG A 338 21.42 1.13 -2.01
CA ARG A 338 21.19 1.21 -0.56
C ARG A 338 22.49 1.30 0.22
N ALA A 339 23.49 0.49 -0.14
CA ALA A 339 24.79 0.49 0.51
C ALA A 339 25.56 1.80 0.27
N GLU A 340 25.44 2.39 -0.92
CA GLU A 340 26.01 3.70 -1.22
C GLU A 340 25.37 4.80 -0.38
N LEU A 341 24.03 4.86 -0.35
CA LEU A 341 23.28 5.83 0.45
C LEU A 341 23.59 5.72 1.95
N ALA A 342 23.77 4.50 2.45
CA ALA A 342 24.09 4.26 3.86
C ALA A 342 25.49 4.74 4.29
N LYS A 343 26.36 5.14 3.35
CA LYS A 343 27.67 5.73 3.67
C LYS A 343 27.55 7.16 4.20
N ASP A 344 26.46 7.85 3.89
CA ASP A 344 26.20 9.23 4.31
C ASP A 344 24.80 9.35 4.92
N MET A 345 24.71 8.98 6.19
CA MET A 345 23.46 9.09 6.94
C MET A 345 23.08 10.53 7.28
N ASP A 346 24.00 11.48 7.20
CA ASP A 346 23.69 12.88 7.48
C ASP A 346 22.89 13.48 6.32
N SER A 347 23.26 13.16 5.07
CA SER A 347 22.42 13.48 3.90
C SER A 347 21.00 12.88 4.00
N VAL A 348 20.84 11.68 4.56
CA VAL A 348 19.52 11.07 4.79
C VAL A 348 18.70 11.86 5.81
N ARG A 349 19.34 12.36 6.87
CA ARG A 349 18.69 13.24 7.86
C ARG A 349 18.34 14.60 7.26
N ASP A 350 19.19 15.16 6.42
CA ASP A 350 18.94 16.43 5.75
C ASP A 350 17.72 16.34 4.81
N ILE A 351 17.54 15.23 4.10
CA ILE A 351 16.34 14.96 3.29
C ILE A 351 15.07 15.00 4.16
N LEU A 352 15.10 14.36 5.34
CA LEU A 352 13.96 14.40 6.26
C LEU A 352 13.73 15.79 6.83
N HIS A 353 14.80 16.53 7.17
CA HIS A 353 14.67 17.90 7.66
C HIS A 353 14.03 18.82 6.61
N ASP A 354 14.49 18.74 5.37
CA ASP A 354 13.92 19.49 4.25
C ASP A 354 12.45 19.11 4.02
N GLY A 355 12.16 17.81 3.96
CA GLY A 355 10.78 17.34 3.78
C GLY A 355 9.86 17.76 4.92
N ASN A 356 10.32 17.72 6.17
CA ASN A 356 9.60 18.22 7.34
C ASN A 356 9.34 19.73 7.24
N ALA A 357 10.33 20.53 6.81
CA ALA A 357 10.17 21.97 6.63
C ALA A 357 9.13 22.29 5.54
N ARG A 358 9.19 21.61 4.39
CA ARG A 358 8.20 21.74 3.30
C ARG A 358 6.80 21.32 3.75
N ALA A 359 6.68 20.19 4.46
CA ALA A 359 5.41 19.71 4.99
C ALA A 359 4.79 20.70 5.99
N ASN A 360 5.61 21.29 6.89
CA ASN A 360 5.14 22.31 7.82
C ASN A 360 4.65 23.58 7.11
N ALA A 361 5.32 24.04 6.06
CA ALA A 361 4.87 25.20 5.30
C ALA A 361 3.47 24.96 4.70
N ILE A 362 3.27 23.79 4.09
CA ILE A 362 1.99 23.39 3.50
C ILE A 362 0.92 23.22 4.59
N ALA A 363 1.25 22.56 5.70
CA ALA A 363 0.32 22.29 6.79
C ALA A 363 -0.14 23.57 7.49
N ASN A 364 0.76 24.53 7.72
CA ASN A 364 0.41 25.83 8.30
C ASN A 364 -0.53 26.60 7.36
N GLN A 365 -0.23 26.66 6.07
CA GLN A 365 -1.13 27.27 5.09
C GLN A 365 -2.51 26.62 5.10
N THR A 366 -2.58 25.29 5.07
CA THR A 366 -3.85 24.57 5.10
C THR A 366 -4.62 24.80 6.40
N LEU A 367 -3.93 24.87 7.54
CA LEU A 367 -4.56 25.16 8.83
C LEU A 367 -5.14 26.58 8.87
N ASP A 368 -4.46 27.56 8.26
CA ASP A 368 -4.97 28.93 8.14
C ASP A 368 -6.22 28.99 7.24
N GLU A 369 -6.23 28.27 6.11
CA GLU A 369 -7.43 28.12 5.27
C GLU A 369 -8.61 27.49 6.04
N VAL A 370 -8.33 26.50 6.88
CA VAL A 370 -9.33 25.85 7.75
C VAL A 370 -9.88 26.83 8.77
N ARG A 371 -9.00 27.58 9.46
CA ARG A 371 -9.39 28.58 10.46
C ARG A 371 -10.21 29.69 9.83
N GLU A 372 -9.83 30.17 8.65
CA GLU A 372 -10.59 31.17 7.90
C GLU A 372 -11.98 30.64 7.51
N ALA A 373 -12.07 29.42 6.96
CA ALA A 373 -13.36 28.81 6.60
C ALA A 373 -14.28 28.60 7.81
N MET A 374 -13.71 28.35 8.99
CA MET A 374 -14.45 28.20 10.24
C MET A 374 -14.72 29.52 10.98
N GLY A 375 -14.19 30.65 10.49
CA GLY A 375 -14.30 31.95 11.16
C GLY A 375 -13.50 32.04 12.47
N MET A 376 -12.46 31.22 12.64
CA MET A 376 -11.60 31.15 13.81
C MET A 376 -10.25 31.86 13.58
N HIS A 377 -10.30 33.02 12.93
CA HIS A 377 -9.16 33.89 12.69
C HIS A 377 -9.31 35.16 13.53
N TYR A 378 -8.43 35.36 14.51
CA TYR A 378 -8.60 36.39 15.55
C TYR A 378 -7.75 37.65 15.33
N ASP A 379 -6.72 37.57 14.48
CA ASP A 379 -5.75 38.67 14.26
C ASP A 379 -6.19 39.64 13.15
N ARG A 380 -7.49 39.98 13.09
CA ARG A 380 -8.01 40.95 12.10
C ARG A 380 -8.01 42.38 12.60
#